data_AF-A0A950VAB5-F1
#
_entry.id   AF-A0A950VAB5-F1
#
_cell.length_a   1.000
_cell.length_b   1.000
_cell.length_c   1.000
_cell.angle_alpha   90.00
_cell.angle_beta   90.00
_cell.angle_gamma   90.00
#
_symmetry.space_group_name_H-M   'P 1'
#
loop_
_entity.id
_entity.type
_entity.pdbx_description
1 polymer ?
#
loop_
_entity_poly.entity_id
_entity_poly.type
_entity_poly.pdbx_seq_one_letter_code
_entity_poly.pdbx_strand_id
1 'polypeptide(L)'
;MSVALSAAPEASPTIEQRVRSLYDEGKWTEAARLAASAPSRSPSVLFYQGLALARLRQFGQARSVLRQGRKLYPGDKRFPIELAGVAYRENDNRSAKKNLHAALKLDASDRYTNDFLATLYLLDGNVEAALKYWNRIDKPLIESVRFRPRPRLDPVLRERMFEISGGQVFTSNRLLLTEANADRLGIFSNVSFDVLPRADERFDVAVRTTSLSQPFSGWMGRVLPMLRQLPYEALAIDVDNVRGRGIDFESFGRWDSNKRRLNFVVSGPLHLNPHIVYSYSLDLRDEVWDLRQTYRGLR
;
A
#
# COMPACT_ATOMS: atom_id res chain seq x y z
N MET A 1 4.61 -2.12 77.25
CA MET A 1 5.68 -1.62 76.36
C MET A 1 5.13 -1.56 74.96
N SER A 2 4.59 -0.40 74.56
CA SER A 2 4.08 -0.18 73.21
C SER A 2 5.19 0.44 72.37
N VAL A 3 5.67 -0.30 71.37
CA VAL A 3 6.57 0.25 70.35
C VAL A 3 5.68 0.77 69.22
N ALA A 4 5.54 2.10 69.16
CA ALA A 4 4.94 2.77 68.01
C ALA A 4 5.91 2.66 66.82
N LEU A 5 5.51 1.91 65.80
CA LEU A 5 6.19 1.90 64.51
C LEU A 5 6.03 3.29 63.88
N SER A 6 7.13 4.03 63.81
CA SER A 6 7.23 5.27 63.05
C SER A 6 7.06 4.95 61.57
N ALA A 7 5.93 5.36 60.99
CA ALA A 7 5.72 5.33 59.55
C ALA A 7 6.68 6.33 58.90
N ALA A 8 7.55 5.84 58.01
CA ALA A 8 8.40 6.69 57.19
C ALA A 8 7.54 7.66 56.36
N PRO A 9 7.94 8.93 56.19
CA PRO A 9 7.20 9.87 55.36
C PRO A 9 7.26 9.41 53.89
N GLU A 10 6.11 9.14 53.29
CA GLU A 10 6.00 8.93 51.85
C GLU A 10 6.60 10.15 51.13
N ALA A 11 7.67 9.93 50.36
CA ALA A 11 8.29 11.00 49.59
C ALA A 11 7.24 11.59 48.62
N SER A 12 6.97 12.89 48.76
CA SER A 12 6.02 13.60 47.91
C SER A 12 6.30 13.32 46.43
N PRO A 13 5.28 12.97 45.62
CA PRO A 13 5.49 12.63 44.22
C PRO A 13 6.13 13.79 43.48
N THR A 14 7.09 13.48 42.60
CA THR A 14 7.77 14.50 41.81
C THR A 14 6.76 15.24 40.91
N ILE A 15 7.09 16.48 40.51
CA ILE A 15 6.21 17.26 39.61
C ILE A 15 5.88 16.46 38.34
N GLU A 16 6.84 15.69 37.81
CA GLU A 16 6.63 14.80 36.67
C GLU A 16 5.55 13.75 36.93
N GLN A 17 5.65 13.04 38.06
CA GLN A 17 4.68 12.03 38.46
C GLN A 17 3.30 12.65 38.66
N ARG A 18 3.24 13.85 39.25
CA ARG A 18 1.98 14.54 39.49
C ARG A 18 1.31 15.01 38.20
N VAL A 19 2.06 15.59 37.26
CA VAL A 19 1.56 15.98 35.94
C VAL A 19 1.02 14.76 35.19
N ARG A 20 1.75 13.63 35.23
CA ARG A 20 1.31 12.37 34.64
C ARG A 20 0.01 11.86 35.28
N SER A 21 -0.06 11.81 36.62
CA SER A 21 -1.26 11.38 37.35
C SER A 21 -2.49 12.19 36.95
N LEU A 22 -2.35 13.53 36.91
CA LEU A 22 -3.44 14.40 36.48
C LEU A 22 -3.87 14.14 35.03
N TYR A 23 -2.92 13.86 34.14
CA TYR A 23 -3.24 13.50 32.76
C TYR A 23 -4.01 12.18 32.68
N ASP A 24 -3.52 11.15 33.37
CA ASP A 24 -4.09 9.79 33.40
C ASP A 24 -5.49 9.79 34.05
N GLU A 25 -5.72 10.65 35.04
CA GLU A 25 -7.04 10.91 35.67
C GLU A 25 -8.02 11.71 34.79
N GLY A 26 -7.59 12.16 33.60
CA GLY A 26 -8.42 12.97 32.71
C GLY A 26 -8.50 14.46 33.07
N LYS A 27 -7.76 14.92 34.09
CA LYS A 27 -7.70 16.32 34.54
C LYS A 27 -6.74 17.15 33.67
N TRP A 28 -7.00 17.18 32.37
CA TRP A 28 -6.07 17.74 31.38
C TRP A 28 -5.76 19.23 31.61
N THR A 29 -6.74 20.02 32.05
CA THR A 29 -6.54 21.45 32.35
C THR A 29 -5.55 21.66 33.51
N GLU A 30 -5.68 20.85 34.56
CA GLU A 30 -4.78 20.90 35.73
C GLU A 30 -3.39 20.39 35.36
N ALA A 31 -3.31 19.29 34.60
CA ALA A 31 -2.05 18.74 34.10
C ALA A 31 -1.29 19.79 33.27
N ALA A 32 -1.96 20.46 32.32
CA ALA A 32 -1.36 21.49 31.49
C ALA A 32 -0.87 22.69 32.31
N ARG A 33 -1.67 23.14 33.30
CA ARG A 33 -1.31 24.27 34.18
C ARG A 33 -0.11 23.94 35.06
N LEU A 34 -0.13 22.78 35.72
CA LEU A 34 0.96 22.34 36.59
C LEU A 34 2.26 22.15 35.80
N ALA A 35 2.18 21.57 34.61
CA ALA A 35 3.34 21.41 33.75
C ALA A 35 3.87 22.75 33.21
N ALA A 36 2.98 23.72 32.95
CA ALA A 36 3.39 25.07 32.54
C ALA A 36 4.15 25.81 33.64
N SER A 37 3.79 25.60 34.91
CA SER A 37 4.43 26.20 36.09
C SER A 37 5.62 25.41 36.65
N ALA A 38 5.98 24.27 36.04
CA ALA A 38 7.07 23.45 36.51
C ALA A 38 8.42 24.22 36.45
N PRO A 39 9.24 24.20 37.52
CA PRO A 39 10.53 24.90 37.54
C PRO A 39 11.52 24.35 36.51
N SER A 40 11.48 23.04 36.26
CA SER A 40 12.34 22.35 35.29
C SER A 40 11.53 21.87 34.08
N ARG A 41 12.06 22.11 32.88
CA ARG A 41 11.46 21.72 31.60
C ARG A 41 11.93 20.34 31.17
N SER A 42 11.69 19.32 32.00
CA SER A 42 12.11 17.96 31.68
C SER A 42 11.33 17.37 30.48
N PRO A 43 11.82 16.28 29.86
CA PRO A 43 11.14 15.64 28.73
C PRO A 43 9.72 15.22 29.10
N SER A 44 9.52 14.61 30.28
CA SER A 44 8.22 14.16 30.76
C SER A 44 7.24 15.31 30.95
N VAL A 45 7.68 16.42 31.58
CA VAL A 45 6.82 17.60 31.79
C VAL A 45 6.35 18.17 30.46
N LEU A 46 7.26 18.40 29.51
CA LEU A 46 6.93 18.94 28.19
C LEU A 46 6.03 17.99 27.39
N PHE A 47 6.31 16.69 27.47
CA PHE A 47 5.50 15.65 26.83
C PHE A 47 4.05 15.72 27.33
N TYR A 48 3.81 15.53 28.64
CA TYR A 48 2.45 15.52 29.18
C TYR A 48 1.74 16.87 29.06
N GLN A 49 2.47 18.00 29.11
CA GLN A 49 1.89 19.31 28.80
C GLN A 49 1.34 19.35 27.36
N GLY A 50 2.14 18.90 26.39
CA GLY A 50 1.74 18.80 25.00
C GLY A 50 0.51 17.89 24.80
N LEU A 51 0.50 16.71 25.41
CA LEU A 51 -0.63 15.79 25.34
C LEU A 51 -1.91 16.38 25.95
N ALA A 52 -1.79 17.02 27.13
CA ALA A 52 -2.92 17.64 27.80
C ALA A 52 -3.54 18.76 26.95
N LEU A 53 -2.71 19.64 26.37
CA LEU A 53 -3.15 20.67 25.44
C LEU A 53 -3.83 20.08 24.19
N ALA A 54 -3.29 18.97 23.66
CA ALA A 54 -3.90 18.28 22.52
C ALA A 54 -5.27 17.67 22.87
N ARG A 55 -5.44 17.10 24.07
CA ARG A 55 -6.74 16.60 24.56
C ARG A 55 -7.76 17.74 24.66
N LEU A 56 -7.33 18.92 25.10
CA LEU A 56 -8.12 20.15 25.15
C LEU A 56 -8.36 20.81 23.78
N ARG A 57 -7.93 20.17 22.67
CA ARG A 57 -8.01 20.69 21.29
C ARG A 57 -7.25 22.00 21.07
N GLN A 58 -6.31 22.34 21.94
CA GLN A 58 -5.45 23.51 21.81
C GLN A 58 -4.22 23.16 20.95
N PHE A 59 -4.45 22.76 19.70
CA PHE A 59 -3.43 22.16 18.83
C PHE A 59 -2.22 23.07 18.57
N GLY A 60 -2.45 24.38 18.41
CA GLY A 60 -1.36 25.35 18.23
C GLY A 60 -0.39 25.40 19.42
N GLN A 61 -0.93 25.39 20.65
CA GLN A 61 -0.12 25.39 21.87
C GLN A 61 0.56 24.03 22.09
N ALA A 62 -0.18 22.93 21.91
CA ALA A 62 0.36 21.58 21.99
C ALA A 62 1.56 21.41 21.05
N ARG A 63 1.42 21.84 19.80
CA ARG A 63 2.49 21.81 18.79
C ARG A 63 3.70 22.66 19.19
N SER A 64 3.48 23.83 19.79
CA SER A 64 4.57 24.69 20.28
C SER A 64 5.38 23.98 21.38
N VAL A 65 4.70 23.45 22.40
CA VAL A 65 5.32 22.75 23.53
C VAL A 65 6.04 21.48 23.07
N LEU A 66 5.43 20.68 22.20
CA LEU A 66 6.07 19.46 21.67
C LEU A 66 7.27 19.78 20.77
N ARG A 67 7.24 20.87 19.99
CA ARG A 67 8.41 21.33 19.22
C ARG A 67 9.54 21.80 20.12
N GLN A 68 9.22 22.48 21.22
CA GLN A 68 10.19 22.85 22.24
C GLN A 68 10.83 21.60 22.86
N GLY A 69 10.01 20.62 23.25
CA GLY A 69 10.48 19.33 23.75
C GLY A 69 11.42 18.62 22.77
N ARG A 70 11.04 18.53 21.50
CA ARG A 70 11.92 17.97 20.45
C ARG A 70 13.24 18.74 20.28
N LYS A 71 13.25 20.06 20.45
CA LYS A 71 14.47 20.88 20.34
C LYS A 71 15.41 20.65 21.52
N LEU A 72 14.86 20.57 22.73
CA LEU A 72 15.64 20.33 23.95
C LEU A 72 16.10 18.87 24.07
N TYR A 73 15.30 17.94 23.55
CA TYR A 73 15.50 16.49 23.66
C TYR A 73 15.37 15.81 22.30
N PRO A 74 16.34 16.02 21.38
CA PRO A 74 16.25 15.52 20.00
C PRO A 74 16.25 13.99 19.88
N GLY A 75 16.73 13.27 20.90
CA GLY A 75 16.74 11.81 20.95
C GLY A 75 15.44 11.17 21.47
N ASP A 76 14.51 11.97 22.01
CA ASP A 76 13.26 11.44 22.54
C ASP A 76 12.21 11.33 21.43
N LYS A 77 11.99 10.10 20.94
CA LYS A 77 11.04 9.78 19.87
C LYS A 77 9.60 10.14 20.18
N ARG A 78 9.23 10.30 21.45
CA ARG A 78 7.86 10.62 21.84
C ARG A 78 7.39 11.94 21.27
N PHE A 79 8.27 12.94 21.17
CA PHE A 79 7.91 14.25 20.61
C PHE A 79 7.51 14.21 19.14
N PRO A 80 8.31 13.66 18.19
CA PRO A 80 7.86 13.51 16.82
C PRO A 80 6.60 12.63 16.68
N ILE A 81 6.43 11.59 17.49
CA ILE A 81 5.21 10.75 17.46
C ILE A 81 3.96 11.60 17.78
N GLU A 82 3.99 12.36 18.88
CA GLU A 82 2.83 13.18 19.28
C GLU A 82 2.61 14.38 18.35
N LEU A 83 3.68 14.97 17.81
CA LEU A 83 3.56 15.98 16.76
C LEU A 83 2.83 15.43 15.53
N ALA A 84 3.02 14.14 15.20
CA ALA A 84 2.26 13.50 14.15
C ALA A 84 0.78 13.33 14.53
N GLY A 85 0.50 12.92 15.77
CA GLY A 85 -0.87 12.83 16.28
C GLY A 85 -1.61 14.18 16.24
N VAL A 86 -0.94 15.26 16.66
CA VAL A 86 -1.49 16.62 16.54
C VAL A 86 -1.73 17.00 15.08
N ALA A 87 -0.75 16.79 14.20
CA ALA A 87 -0.89 17.12 12.78
C ALA A 87 -2.03 16.34 12.11
N TYR A 88 -2.19 15.05 12.42
CA TYR A 88 -3.30 14.23 11.93
C TYR A 88 -4.65 14.78 12.36
N ARG A 89 -4.79 15.21 13.63
CA ARG A 89 -6.02 15.84 14.13
C ARG A 89 -6.31 17.21 13.50
N GLU A 90 -5.28 17.88 12.98
CA GLU A 90 -5.40 19.11 12.18
C GLU A 90 -5.66 18.81 10.68
N ASN A 91 -5.89 17.54 10.30
CA ASN A 91 -6.00 17.06 8.91
C ASN A 91 -4.75 17.32 8.04
N ASP A 92 -3.57 17.54 8.65
CA ASP A 92 -2.29 17.67 7.95
C ASP A 92 -1.55 16.32 7.92
N ASN A 93 -2.06 15.41 7.08
CA ASN A 93 -1.48 14.08 6.88
C ASN A 93 -0.02 14.14 6.40
N ARG A 94 0.35 15.18 5.64
CA ARG A 94 1.72 15.35 5.15
C ARG A 94 2.69 15.61 6.29
N SER A 95 2.36 16.53 7.19
CA SER A 95 3.15 16.77 8.40
C SER A 95 3.12 15.59 9.35
N ALA A 96 1.99 14.89 9.48
CA ALA A 96 1.90 13.68 10.29
C ALA A 96 2.94 12.64 9.84
N LYS A 97 2.92 12.28 8.54
CA LYS A 97 3.90 11.35 7.95
C LYS A 97 5.33 11.81 8.18
N LYS A 98 5.65 13.09 7.92
CA LYS A 98 6.99 13.64 8.13
C LYS A 98 7.50 13.45 9.56
N ASN A 99 6.64 13.70 10.55
CA ASN A 99 7.02 13.52 11.95
C ASN A 99 7.16 12.03 12.32
N LEU A 100 6.31 11.14 11.81
CA LEU A 100 6.46 9.69 12.01
C LEU A 100 7.75 9.15 11.41
N HIS A 101 8.12 9.59 10.20
CA HIS A 101 9.43 9.26 9.61
C HIS A 101 10.58 9.74 10.49
N ALA A 102 10.47 10.92 11.11
CA ALA A 102 11.48 11.41 12.05
C ALA A 102 11.55 10.54 13.32
N ALA A 103 10.41 10.06 13.83
CA ALA A 103 10.38 9.12 14.95
C ALA A 103 11.01 7.77 14.58
N LEU A 104 10.73 7.22 13.39
CA LEU A 104 11.33 5.96 12.91
C LEU A 104 12.83 6.05 12.64
N LYS A 105 13.40 7.24 12.46
CA LYS A 105 14.86 7.43 12.43
C LYS A 105 15.50 7.24 13.80
N LEU A 106 14.76 7.49 14.88
CA LEU A 106 15.21 7.30 16.25
C LEU A 106 14.99 5.85 16.71
N ASP A 107 13.87 5.26 16.32
CA ASP A 107 13.57 3.85 16.56
C ASP A 107 12.77 3.26 15.39
N ALA A 108 13.45 2.49 14.54
CA ALA A 108 12.85 1.88 13.36
C ALA A 108 11.83 0.77 13.69
N SER A 109 11.91 0.21 14.90
CA SER A 109 11.11 -0.93 15.37
C SER A 109 9.87 -0.52 16.19
N ASP A 110 9.69 0.79 16.43
CA ASP A 110 8.58 1.29 17.24
C ASP A 110 7.23 0.86 16.68
N ARG A 111 6.52 0.00 17.41
CA ARG A 111 5.31 -0.65 16.90
C ARG A 111 4.20 0.35 16.60
N TYR A 112 3.97 1.30 17.51
CA TYR A 112 2.94 2.33 17.36
C TYR A 112 3.20 3.23 16.15
N THR A 113 4.44 3.69 15.98
CA THR A 113 4.82 4.59 14.87
C THR A 113 4.70 3.88 13.52
N ASN A 114 5.13 2.62 13.44
CA ASN A 114 4.96 1.82 12.21
C ASN A 114 3.48 1.59 11.89
N ASP A 115 2.66 1.24 12.88
CA ASP A 115 1.22 1.03 12.71
C ASP A 115 0.50 2.31 12.26
N PHE A 116 0.82 3.44 12.89
CA PHE A 116 0.23 4.73 12.56
C PHE A 116 0.66 5.19 11.16
N LEU A 117 1.94 5.10 10.81
CA LEU A 117 2.44 5.50 9.50
C LEU A 117 1.85 4.62 8.39
N ALA A 118 1.79 3.32 8.61
CA ALA A 118 1.17 2.38 7.68
C ALA A 118 -0.31 2.69 7.47
N THR A 119 -1.05 2.95 8.55
CA THR A 119 -2.47 3.35 8.48
C THR A 119 -2.65 4.63 7.65
N LEU A 120 -1.80 5.64 7.83
CA LEU A 120 -1.86 6.85 7.01
C LEU A 120 -1.53 6.58 5.53
N TYR A 121 -0.71 5.58 5.19
CA TYR A 121 -0.49 5.19 3.81
C TYR A 121 -1.67 4.40 3.23
N LEU A 122 -2.28 3.52 4.02
CA LEU A 122 -3.48 2.80 3.60
C LEU A 122 -4.65 3.77 3.31
N LEU A 123 -4.83 4.79 4.17
CA LEU A 123 -5.86 5.82 3.96
C LEU A 123 -5.65 6.64 2.68
N ASP A 124 -4.39 6.79 2.22
CA ASP A 124 -4.06 7.42 0.94
C ASP A 124 -4.24 6.45 -0.25
N GLY A 125 -4.66 5.21 -0.02
CA GLY A 125 -4.76 4.16 -1.04
C GLY A 125 -3.42 3.53 -1.42
N ASN A 126 -2.33 3.85 -0.70
CA ASN A 126 -1.00 3.32 -0.99
C ASN A 126 -0.72 2.05 -0.15
N VAL A 127 -1.22 0.92 -0.64
CA VAL A 127 -1.06 -0.39 0.01
C VAL A 127 0.41 -0.80 0.09
N GLU A 128 1.20 -0.57 -0.95
CA GLU A 128 2.63 -0.93 -0.98
C GLU A 128 3.40 -0.27 0.18
N ALA A 129 3.23 1.06 0.33
CA ALA A 129 3.85 1.80 1.43
C ALA A 129 3.28 1.41 2.79
N ALA A 130 1.99 1.09 2.89
CA ALA A 130 1.39 0.60 4.13
C ALA A 130 2.04 -0.73 4.56
N LEU A 131 2.16 -1.70 3.66
CA LEU A 131 2.80 -2.99 3.92
C LEU A 131 4.26 -2.83 4.33
N LYS A 132 5.00 -1.91 3.70
CA LYS A 132 6.41 -1.64 4.05
C LYS A 132 6.62 -1.34 5.54
N TYR A 133 5.68 -0.63 6.17
CA TYR A 133 5.75 -0.29 7.60
C TYR A 133 5.07 -1.34 8.49
N TRP A 134 3.89 -1.83 8.09
CA TRP A 134 3.19 -2.87 8.84
C TRP A 134 3.95 -4.20 8.92
N ASN A 135 4.69 -4.57 7.88
CA ASN A 135 5.47 -5.81 7.89
C ASN A 135 6.62 -5.81 8.91
N ARG A 136 7.06 -4.64 9.38
CA ARG A 136 8.03 -4.53 10.48
C ARG A 136 7.46 -4.94 11.83
N ILE A 137 6.13 -5.06 11.93
CA ILE A 137 5.39 -5.37 13.14
C ILE A 137 4.44 -6.56 12.95
N ASP A 138 4.72 -7.38 11.92
CA ASP A 138 3.98 -8.60 11.57
C ASP A 138 2.51 -8.37 11.20
N LYS A 139 2.21 -7.20 10.61
CA LYS A 139 0.89 -6.85 10.09
C LYS A 139 0.91 -6.68 8.56
N PRO A 140 -0.26 -6.75 7.90
CA PRO A 140 -1.55 -7.18 8.43
C PRO A 140 -1.70 -8.72 8.40
N LEU A 141 -2.22 -9.30 9.48
CA LEU A 141 -2.61 -10.72 9.51
C LEU A 141 -3.94 -10.89 8.78
N ILE A 142 -3.93 -11.64 7.69
CA ILE A 142 -5.11 -11.80 6.83
C ILE A 142 -6.03 -12.85 7.41
N GLU A 143 -7.31 -12.53 7.54
CA GLU A 143 -8.36 -13.48 7.88
C GLU A 143 -8.92 -14.13 6.61
N SER A 144 -9.38 -13.32 5.66
CA SER A 144 -9.98 -13.80 4.42
C SER A 144 -9.56 -13.00 3.19
N VAL A 145 -9.44 -13.70 2.07
CA VAL A 145 -9.18 -13.10 0.75
C VAL A 145 -10.43 -13.27 -0.11
N ARG A 146 -10.96 -12.15 -0.62
CA ARG A 146 -12.19 -12.12 -1.41
C ARG A 146 -11.94 -11.51 -2.78
N PHE A 147 -12.35 -12.20 -3.84
CA PHE A 147 -12.24 -11.70 -5.21
C PHE A 147 -13.55 -11.04 -5.67
N ARG A 148 -13.50 -9.78 -6.10
CA ARG A 148 -14.69 -9.02 -6.54
C ARG A 148 -14.40 -8.24 -7.84
N PRO A 149 -14.96 -8.64 -8.99
CA PRO A 149 -15.69 -9.89 -9.24
C PRO A 149 -14.77 -11.11 -9.15
N ARG A 150 -15.32 -12.32 -9.08
CA ARG A 150 -14.52 -13.56 -9.13
C ARG A 150 -13.86 -13.67 -10.52
N PRO A 151 -12.52 -13.72 -10.62
CA PRO A 151 -11.87 -13.79 -11.92
C PRO A 151 -12.19 -15.11 -12.61
N ARG A 152 -12.34 -15.06 -13.93
CA ARG A 152 -12.53 -16.24 -14.80
C ARG A 152 -11.20 -16.95 -14.99
N LEU A 153 -10.76 -17.63 -13.93
CA LEU A 153 -9.51 -18.40 -13.92
C LEU A 153 -9.73 -19.80 -13.39
N ASP A 154 -8.93 -20.72 -13.93
CA ASP A 154 -8.72 -22.04 -13.38
C ASP A 154 -8.38 -21.90 -11.88
N PRO A 155 -9.00 -22.69 -10.99
CA PRO A 155 -8.78 -22.59 -9.55
C PRO A 155 -7.31 -22.71 -9.14
N VAL A 156 -6.56 -23.61 -9.78
CA VAL A 156 -5.14 -23.86 -9.48
C VAL A 156 -4.30 -22.67 -9.92
N LEU A 157 -4.56 -22.14 -11.12
CA LEU A 157 -3.87 -20.96 -11.61
C LEU A 157 -4.15 -19.73 -10.73
N ARG A 158 -5.40 -19.55 -10.29
CA ARG A 158 -5.78 -18.45 -9.39
C ARG A 158 -5.02 -18.53 -8.07
N GLU A 159 -5.00 -19.71 -7.44
CA GLU A 159 -4.33 -19.89 -6.15
C GLU A 159 -2.82 -19.64 -6.23
N ARG A 160 -2.18 -20.03 -7.35
CA ARG A 160 -0.75 -19.78 -7.57
C ARG A 160 -0.44 -18.34 -7.97
N MET A 161 -1.34 -17.67 -8.68
CA MET A 161 -1.09 -16.30 -9.11
C MET A 161 -1.16 -15.34 -7.92
N PHE A 162 -2.20 -15.47 -7.10
CA PHE A 162 -2.37 -14.66 -5.90
C PHE A 162 -1.64 -15.32 -4.74
N GLU A 163 -0.44 -14.84 -4.42
CA GLU A 163 0.42 -15.31 -3.33
C GLU A 163 -0.12 -14.94 -1.94
N ILE A 164 -1.45 -14.90 -1.79
CA ILE A 164 -2.18 -14.36 -0.66
C ILE A 164 -3.31 -15.32 -0.28
N SER A 165 -3.23 -15.86 0.93
CA SER A 165 -4.23 -16.70 1.59
C SER A 165 -4.60 -16.13 2.97
N GLY A 166 -5.68 -16.66 3.56
CA GLY A 166 -6.03 -16.39 4.96
C GLY A 166 -5.06 -17.10 5.93
N GLY A 167 -4.93 -16.56 7.14
CA GLY A 167 -4.06 -17.08 8.20
C GLY A 167 -2.59 -16.64 8.11
N GLN A 168 -2.22 -15.79 7.15
CA GLN A 168 -0.85 -15.33 6.97
C GLN A 168 -0.72 -13.81 6.95
N VAL A 169 0.49 -13.33 7.24
CA VAL A 169 0.81 -11.90 7.12
C VAL A 169 0.90 -11.52 5.65
N PHE A 170 0.19 -10.47 5.25
CA PHE A 170 0.33 -9.91 3.91
C PHE A 170 1.64 -9.14 3.81
N THR A 171 2.60 -9.63 3.02
CA THR A 171 3.90 -8.97 2.89
C THR A 171 4.04 -8.17 1.60
N SER A 172 4.89 -7.13 1.59
CA SER A 172 5.27 -6.41 0.38
C SER A 172 5.81 -7.35 -0.70
N ASN A 173 6.57 -8.38 -0.30
CA ASN A 173 7.06 -9.38 -1.25
C ASN A 173 5.91 -10.17 -1.91
N ARG A 174 4.88 -10.55 -1.14
CA ARG A 174 3.70 -11.25 -1.68
C ARG A 174 2.88 -10.36 -2.61
N LEU A 175 2.77 -9.06 -2.30
CA LEU A 175 2.15 -8.08 -3.18
C LEU A 175 2.90 -8.03 -4.52
N LEU A 176 4.22 -7.80 -4.48
CA LEU A 176 5.06 -7.72 -5.68
C LEU A 176 5.06 -9.01 -6.50
N LEU A 177 5.10 -10.18 -5.85
CA LEU A 177 5.00 -11.46 -6.54
C LEU A 177 3.65 -11.63 -7.24
N THR A 178 2.56 -11.22 -6.59
CA THR A 178 1.21 -11.28 -7.16
C THR A 178 1.08 -10.34 -8.36
N GLU A 179 1.58 -9.12 -8.25
CA GLU A 179 1.58 -8.14 -9.35
C GLU A 179 2.44 -8.66 -10.52
N ALA A 180 3.65 -9.14 -10.24
CA ALA A 180 4.51 -9.72 -11.27
C ALA A 180 3.90 -10.97 -11.92
N ASN A 181 3.16 -11.79 -11.16
CA ASN A 181 2.42 -12.93 -11.70
C ASN A 181 1.27 -12.48 -12.61
N ALA A 182 0.53 -11.44 -12.22
CA ALA A 182 -0.55 -10.88 -13.03
C ALA A 182 -0.02 -10.25 -14.32
N ASP A 183 1.05 -9.47 -14.24
CA ASP A 183 1.71 -8.83 -15.39
C ASP A 183 2.28 -9.86 -16.36
N ARG A 184 2.95 -10.91 -15.85
CA ARG A 184 3.47 -12.00 -16.69
C ARG A 184 2.37 -12.75 -17.43
N LEU A 185 1.20 -12.91 -16.81
CA LEU A 185 0.07 -13.59 -17.44
C LEU A 185 -0.69 -12.71 -18.43
N GLY A 186 -0.62 -11.38 -18.32
CA GLY A 186 -1.25 -10.47 -19.29
C GLY A 186 -2.78 -10.49 -19.31
N ILE A 187 -3.44 -11.20 -18.39
CA ILE A 187 -4.91 -11.41 -18.40
C ILE A 187 -5.72 -10.27 -17.76
N PHE A 188 -5.07 -9.42 -16.96
CA PHE A 188 -5.72 -8.33 -16.24
C PHE A 188 -5.12 -6.99 -16.66
N SER A 189 -5.98 -6.01 -16.89
CA SER A 189 -5.55 -4.64 -17.18
C SER A 189 -5.23 -3.88 -15.91
N ASN A 190 -5.80 -4.32 -14.78
CA ASN A 190 -5.53 -3.79 -13.46
C ASN A 190 -5.82 -4.86 -12.40
N VAL A 191 -4.96 -4.92 -11.38
CA VAL A 191 -5.15 -5.67 -10.15
C VAL A 191 -4.97 -4.71 -8.99
N SER A 192 -6.02 -4.53 -8.17
CA SER A 192 -5.94 -3.69 -6.98
C SER A 192 -6.35 -4.43 -5.72
N PHE A 193 -5.79 -4.00 -4.59
CA PHE A 193 -6.00 -4.62 -3.29
C PHE A 193 -6.63 -3.61 -2.34
N ASP A 194 -7.78 -3.97 -1.79
CA ASP A 194 -8.39 -3.22 -0.68
C ASP A 194 -8.12 -4.00 0.61
N VAL A 195 -7.32 -3.43 1.52
CA VAL A 195 -7.05 -4.00 2.83
C VAL A 195 -8.02 -3.37 3.84
N LEU A 196 -8.86 -4.20 4.47
CA LEU A 196 -9.93 -3.77 5.35
C LEU A 196 -9.66 -4.25 6.78
N PRO A 197 -9.50 -3.34 7.77
CA PRO A 197 -9.34 -3.73 9.16
C PRO A 197 -10.61 -4.36 9.73
N ARG A 198 -10.44 -5.32 10.63
CA ARG A 198 -11.51 -5.95 11.40
C ARG A 198 -11.38 -5.61 12.89
N ALA A 199 -12.42 -5.92 13.66
CA ALA A 199 -12.46 -5.66 15.10
C ALA A 199 -11.48 -6.54 15.91
N ASP A 200 -11.07 -7.68 15.37
CA ASP A 200 -10.19 -8.68 15.99
C ASP A 200 -8.70 -8.47 15.64
N GLU A 201 -8.31 -7.26 15.25
CA GLU A 201 -6.96 -6.89 14.78
C GLU A 201 -6.46 -7.64 13.53
N ARG A 202 -7.33 -8.46 12.92
CA ARG A 202 -7.10 -9.11 11.62
C ARG A 202 -7.60 -8.23 10.47
N PHE A 203 -7.29 -8.65 9.25
CA PHE A 203 -7.62 -7.89 8.06
C PHE A 203 -8.28 -8.78 7.00
N ASP A 204 -9.31 -8.26 6.35
CA ASP A 204 -9.82 -8.84 5.12
C ASP A 204 -9.14 -8.18 3.93
N VAL A 205 -8.77 -8.96 2.92
CA VAL A 205 -8.24 -8.44 1.65
C VAL A 205 -9.26 -8.66 0.55
N ALA A 206 -9.72 -7.59 -0.08
CA ALA A 206 -10.52 -7.68 -1.29
C ALA A 206 -9.63 -7.42 -2.51
N VAL A 207 -9.54 -8.41 -3.40
CA VAL A 207 -8.81 -8.31 -4.65
C VAL A 207 -9.79 -7.93 -5.75
N ARG A 208 -9.51 -6.82 -6.43
CA ARG A 208 -10.27 -6.37 -7.60
C ARG A 208 -9.43 -6.58 -8.83
N THR A 209 -10.02 -7.27 -9.80
CA THR A 209 -9.37 -7.57 -11.07
C THR A 209 -10.25 -7.04 -12.19
N THR A 210 -9.66 -6.27 -13.10
CA THR A 210 -10.29 -5.89 -14.36
C THR A 210 -9.68 -6.76 -15.44
N SER A 211 -10.50 -7.61 -16.08
CA SER A 211 -10.07 -8.40 -17.24
C SER A 211 -9.69 -7.47 -18.38
N LEU A 212 -8.70 -7.84 -19.21
CA LEU A 212 -8.59 -7.25 -20.54
C LEU A 212 -9.95 -7.43 -21.22
N SER A 213 -10.64 -6.32 -21.46
CA SER A 213 -12.01 -6.32 -21.93
C SER A 213 -12.04 -6.54 -23.44
N GLN A 214 -12.75 -7.55 -23.91
CA GLN A 214 -13.37 -7.47 -25.24
C GLN A 214 -14.55 -6.48 -25.12
N PRO A 215 -14.57 -5.38 -25.90
CA PRO A 215 -15.50 -4.25 -25.71
C PRO A 215 -16.99 -4.62 -25.86
N PHE A 216 -17.29 -5.79 -26.45
CA PHE A 216 -18.63 -6.34 -26.53
C PHE A 216 -18.63 -7.78 -25.99
N SER A 217 -19.77 -8.23 -25.46
CA SER A 217 -19.95 -9.63 -25.05
C SER A 217 -20.60 -10.46 -26.18
N GLY A 218 -20.44 -11.78 -26.14
CA GLY A 218 -21.05 -12.68 -27.13
C GLY A 218 -20.32 -12.70 -28.48
N TRP A 219 -21.04 -13.05 -29.55
CA TRP A 219 -20.45 -13.24 -30.88
C TRP A 219 -19.95 -11.92 -31.50
N MET A 220 -20.63 -10.79 -31.25
CA MET A 220 -20.21 -9.48 -31.77
C MET A 220 -18.87 -9.02 -31.20
N GLY A 221 -18.60 -9.31 -29.93
CA GLY A 221 -17.31 -9.00 -29.28
C GLY A 221 -16.15 -9.81 -29.80
N ARG A 222 -16.42 -10.98 -30.37
CA ARG A 222 -15.41 -11.78 -31.06
C ARG A 222 -15.20 -11.30 -32.48
N VAL A 223 -16.27 -10.97 -33.21
CA VAL A 223 -16.19 -10.71 -34.65
C VAL A 223 -15.85 -9.26 -34.99
N LEU A 224 -16.44 -8.27 -34.32
CA LEU A 224 -16.24 -6.85 -34.67
C LEU A 224 -14.77 -6.39 -34.58
N PRO A 225 -14.00 -6.74 -33.55
CA PRO A 225 -12.59 -6.36 -33.49
C PRO A 225 -11.78 -6.93 -34.65
N MET A 226 -12.11 -8.15 -35.09
CA MET A 226 -11.43 -8.81 -36.20
C MET A 226 -11.61 -8.04 -37.51
N LEU A 227 -12.84 -7.58 -37.76
CA LEU A 227 -13.21 -6.91 -39.01
C LEU A 227 -12.76 -5.44 -39.08
N ARG A 228 -12.35 -4.83 -37.96
CA ARG A 228 -11.94 -3.40 -37.91
C ARG A 228 -10.78 -3.08 -38.85
N GLN A 229 -9.96 -4.08 -39.18
CA GLN A 229 -8.79 -3.90 -40.03
C GLN A 229 -9.05 -4.17 -41.52
N LEU A 230 -10.25 -4.60 -41.90
CA LEU A 230 -10.58 -4.91 -43.30
C LEU A 230 -10.38 -3.74 -44.28
N PRO A 231 -10.68 -2.47 -43.94
CA PRO A 231 -10.39 -1.34 -44.82
C PRO A 231 -8.91 -1.16 -45.15
N TYR A 232 -8.02 -1.80 -44.39
CA TYR A 232 -6.57 -1.78 -44.55
C TYR A 232 -6.02 -3.13 -45.05
N GLU A 233 -6.87 -3.93 -45.71
CA GLU A 233 -6.53 -5.25 -46.25
C GLU A 233 -5.92 -6.18 -45.19
N ALA A 234 -6.48 -6.13 -43.97
CA ALA A 234 -5.99 -6.87 -42.83
C ALA A 234 -7.11 -7.44 -41.93
N LEU A 235 -6.76 -8.48 -41.17
CA LEU A 235 -7.60 -9.18 -40.22
C LEU A 235 -6.78 -9.49 -38.96
N ALA A 236 -7.34 -9.23 -37.79
CA ALA A 236 -6.77 -9.64 -36.50
C ALA A 236 -7.69 -10.63 -35.81
N ILE A 237 -7.16 -11.62 -35.10
CA ILE A 237 -7.92 -12.59 -34.31
C ILE A 237 -7.20 -12.71 -32.97
N ASP A 238 -7.83 -12.17 -31.94
CA ASP A 238 -7.28 -12.13 -30.59
C ASP A 238 -8.21 -12.88 -29.65
N VAL A 239 -7.68 -13.89 -28.95
CA VAL A 239 -8.41 -14.73 -28.00
C VAL A 239 -7.61 -14.84 -26.72
N ASP A 240 -8.08 -14.15 -25.69
CA ASP A 240 -7.42 -14.11 -24.39
C ASP A 240 -8.01 -15.16 -23.43
N ASN A 241 -7.16 -15.63 -22.51
CA ASN A 241 -7.49 -16.44 -21.36
C ASN A 241 -8.39 -17.65 -21.70
N VAL A 242 -7.95 -18.46 -22.67
CA VAL A 242 -8.68 -19.64 -23.15
C VAL A 242 -9.03 -20.58 -21.99
N ARG A 243 -10.34 -20.80 -21.79
CA ARG A 243 -10.92 -21.63 -20.70
C ARG A 243 -10.48 -21.21 -19.28
N GLY A 244 -10.05 -19.96 -19.08
CA GLY A 244 -9.56 -19.50 -17.79
C GLY A 244 -8.14 -19.95 -17.45
N ARG A 245 -7.37 -20.45 -18.42
CA ARG A 245 -6.02 -21.01 -18.18
C ARG A 245 -4.89 -20.01 -18.41
N GLY A 246 -5.20 -18.74 -18.69
CA GLY A 246 -4.21 -17.72 -19.03
C GLY A 246 -3.44 -18.02 -20.31
N ILE A 247 -4.06 -18.77 -21.24
CA ILE A 247 -3.50 -19.01 -22.56
C ILE A 247 -4.08 -17.99 -23.50
N ASP A 248 -3.22 -17.23 -24.17
CA ASP A 248 -3.59 -16.18 -25.10
C ASP A 248 -3.12 -16.55 -26.52
N PHE A 249 -3.93 -16.17 -27.50
CA PHE A 249 -3.67 -16.39 -28.91
C PHE A 249 -3.95 -15.12 -29.69
N GLU A 250 -2.93 -14.62 -30.37
CA GLU A 250 -3.00 -13.47 -31.25
C GLU A 250 -2.63 -13.91 -32.66
N SER A 251 -3.38 -13.43 -33.64
CA SER A 251 -3.14 -13.72 -35.05
C SER A 251 -3.45 -12.48 -35.87
N PHE A 252 -2.53 -12.10 -36.75
CA PHE A 252 -2.68 -10.94 -37.62
C PHE A 252 -2.29 -11.30 -39.04
N GLY A 253 -3.19 -11.06 -39.99
CA GLY A 253 -2.93 -11.26 -41.41
C GLY A 253 -3.20 -9.98 -42.19
N ARG A 254 -2.27 -9.54 -43.02
CA ARG A 254 -2.42 -8.45 -43.99
C ARG A 254 -2.04 -8.95 -45.38
N TRP A 255 -2.89 -8.68 -46.36
CA TRP A 255 -2.73 -9.11 -47.76
C TRP A 255 -2.58 -7.94 -48.74
N ASP A 256 -2.17 -6.77 -48.24
CA ASP A 256 -1.85 -5.60 -49.04
C ASP A 256 -0.83 -5.92 -50.14
N SER A 257 -1.11 -5.44 -51.36
CA SER A 257 -0.29 -5.70 -52.54
C SER A 257 1.20 -5.38 -52.37
N ASN A 258 1.55 -4.39 -51.55
CA ASN A 258 2.92 -3.95 -51.28
C ASN A 258 3.40 -4.33 -49.87
N LYS A 259 2.51 -4.74 -48.96
CA LYS A 259 2.81 -5.00 -47.55
C LYS A 259 2.06 -6.21 -47.00
N ARG A 260 2.55 -7.42 -47.30
CA ARG A 260 1.98 -8.66 -46.79
C ARG A 260 2.65 -9.04 -45.49
N ARG A 261 1.84 -9.40 -44.49
CA ARG A 261 2.35 -9.84 -43.19
C ARG A 261 1.41 -10.87 -42.59
N LEU A 262 1.98 -11.92 -42.02
CA LEU A 262 1.26 -12.91 -41.25
C LEU A 262 2.01 -13.11 -39.94
N ASN A 263 1.34 -12.81 -38.83
CA ASN A 263 1.89 -12.95 -37.50
C ASN A 263 0.98 -13.83 -36.65
N PHE A 264 1.59 -14.69 -35.85
CA PHE A 264 0.93 -15.50 -34.83
C PHE A 264 1.71 -15.42 -33.55
N VAL A 265 1.02 -15.28 -32.42
CA VAL A 265 1.59 -15.37 -31.09
C VAL A 265 0.71 -16.28 -30.25
N VAL A 266 1.32 -17.24 -29.57
CA VAL A 266 0.66 -18.06 -28.54
C VAL A 266 1.47 -17.93 -27.27
N SER A 267 0.82 -17.55 -26.17
CA SER A 267 1.44 -17.45 -24.86
C SER A 267 0.62 -18.13 -23.78
N GLY A 268 1.26 -18.41 -22.65
CA GLY A 268 0.55 -18.86 -21.46
C GLY A 268 1.44 -19.50 -20.39
N PRO A 269 0.87 -19.83 -19.22
CA PRO A 269 1.63 -20.43 -18.12
C PRO A 269 1.93 -21.90 -18.40
N LEU A 270 3.19 -22.29 -18.25
CA LEU A 270 3.61 -23.68 -18.34
C LEU A 270 3.03 -24.47 -17.15
N HIS A 271 2.25 -25.52 -17.41
CA HIS A 271 1.61 -26.34 -16.36
C HIS A 271 0.83 -25.55 -15.30
N LEU A 272 0.13 -24.49 -15.71
CA LEU A 272 -0.61 -23.58 -14.80
C LEU A 272 0.30 -22.98 -13.71
N ASN A 273 1.58 -22.81 -14.01
CA ASN A 273 2.54 -22.12 -13.16
C ASN A 273 2.68 -20.67 -13.64
N PRO A 274 2.18 -19.66 -12.90
CA PRO A 274 2.29 -18.26 -13.32
C PRO A 274 3.74 -17.77 -13.36
N HIS A 275 4.67 -18.43 -12.65
CA HIS A 275 6.09 -18.09 -12.62
C HIS A 275 6.83 -18.38 -13.93
N ILE A 276 6.28 -19.26 -14.78
CA ILE A 276 6.92 -19.68 -16.02
C ILE A 276 5.90 -19.53 -17.13
N VAL A 277 6.10 -18.50 -17.96
CA VAL A 277 5.25 -18.22 -19.12
C VAL A 277 6.04 -18.54 -20.39
N TYR A 278 5.44 -19.30 -21.30
CA TYR A 278 5.97 -19.47 -22.64
C TYR A 278 5.35 -18.44 -23.58
N SER A 279 6.09 -18.06 -24.61
CA SER A 279 5.59 -17.28 -25.73
C SER A 279 6.24 -17.78 -27.01
N TYR A 280 5.42 -18.21 -27.97
CA TYR A 280 5.84 -18.63 -29.29
C TYR A 280 5.30 -17.63 -30.30
N SER A 281 6.19 -17.06 -31.12
CA SER A 281 5.83 -16.13 -32.17
C SER A 281 6.33 -16.60 -33.53
N LEU A 282 5.51 -16.38 -34.55
CA LEU A 282 5.85 -16.56 -35.95
C LEU A 282 5.50 -15.25 -36.67
N ASP A 283 6.44 -14.68 -37.41
CA ASP A 283 6.22 -13.47 -38.21
C ASP A 283 6.78 -13.69 -39.62
N LEU A 284 5.88 -13.75 -40.59
CA LEU A 284 6.17 -13.89 -42.01
C LEU A 284 5.82 -12.58 -42.69
N ARG A 285 6.75 -12.00 -43.44
CA ARG A 285 6.56 -10.70 -44.10
C ARG A 285 7.12 -10.70 -45.51
N ASP A 286 6.41 -10.01 -46.39
CA ASP A 286 6.79 -9.75 -47.78
C ASP A 286 6.38 -8.30 -48.09
N GLU A 287 7.38 -7.41 -48.16
CA GLU A 287 7.16 -5.97 -48.19
C GLU A 287 8.04 -5.31 -49.27
N VAL A 288 7.41 -4.47 -50.09
CA VAL A 288 8.08 -3.65 -51.10
C VAL A 288 8.30 -2.24 -50.55
N TRP A 289 9.56 -1.86 -50.38
CA TRP A 289 9.95 -0.56 -49.83
C TRP A 289 10.48 0.36 -50.92
N ASP A 290 9.86 1.54 -51.09
CA ASP A 290 10.45 2.61 -51.90
C ASP A 290 11.47 3.40 -51.06
N LEU A 291 12.76 3.15 -51.31
CA LEU A 291 13.86 3.81 -50.61
C LEU A 291 14.16 5.22 -51.13
N ARG A 292 13.55 5.64 -52.25
CA ARG A 292 13.88 6.91 -52.94
C ARG A 292 13.48 8.15 -52.15
N GLN A 293 12.51 8.04 -51.24
CA GLN A 293 12.03 9.16 -50.43
C GLN A 293 12.58 9.17 -48.98
N THR A 294 13.20 8.07 -48.55
CA THR A 294 13.53 7.84 -47.13
C THR A 294 15.05 7.85 -46.84
N TYR A 295 15.88 7.74 -47.89
CA TYR A 295 17.34 7.82 -47.76
C TYR A 295 17.82 9.28 -47.75
N ARG A 296 18.14 9.82 -46.58
CA ARG A 296 18.88 11.09 -46.40
C ARG A 296 20.35 10.82 -46.09
N GLY A 297 21.05 10.08 -46.96
CA GLY A 297 22.51 10.03 -46.91
C GLY A 297 23.11 11.25 -47.61
N LEU A 298 24.03 11.95 -46.94
CA LEU A 298 24.84 13.00 -47.55
C LEU A 298 25.74 12.38 -48.64
N ARG A 299 25.70 12.95 -49.84
CA ARG A 299 26.70 12.70 -50.90
C ARG A 299 28.05 13.26 -50.50
#